data_AF-A0A934AK69-F1
#
_entry.id   AF-A0A934AK69-F1
#
_cell.length_a   1.000
_cell.length_b   1.000
_cell.length_c   1.000
_cell.angle_alpha   90.00
_cell.angle_beta   90.00
_cell.angle_gamma   90.00
#
_symmetry.space_group_name_H-M   'P 1'
#
loop_
_entity.id
_entity.type
_entity.pdbx_description
1 polymer ?
#
loop_
_entity_poly.entity_id
_entity_poly.type
_entity_poly.pdbx_seq_one_letter_code
_entity_poly.pdbx_strand_id
1 'polypeptide(L)'
;MAPQDPRQKPSLGRKALSYVTSRRAPADAALVLAGVAGMAAAIAAFLALLALAPTPWGWLNVALAIVGGGVASTLASSFAGQTESINAAFGLETVETQRSLGPFSWTLRIRTGASAPASGRHAVKAVLPLAGLLLASGLVLHLVHSTWHGRVDSFKDSIRAKGWPGSLADRQGGDADSDYAYPELEKALSGLDLKAWSEAENKRRPGVRRWDRAEQLKQAPVIGRYEPFLLREAGPILKKRSRFFRTDYAAAAKDPLRMPLPNYSRALTVARMARLCAEGRAFGGELSRAWDHVRLILAIIRLNAPEHTLFSKMVAINLGRMAGETSVTILLNRPGAGLPRDVAAGLKELAERDLVKEGLETELAMHCDMRDFFERAFSGALPGQGFEQLVGGPSTGLAFLDRVLGRVAVATGFFDANVFVSGRHLESLIDLPQDSRGSDASGAALLELPAWPYLLALIATPDFARIYDRQAETGDWAGLALLASALAESREKNGRYPAKLEAVAPERLLPRTPARPRVLAASDFSYVLAGAGYVLCRVSDGAPRKDRNGVEFCVRP
;
A
#
# COMPACT_ATOMS: atom_id res chain seq x y z
N MET A 1 -72.77 12.92 -76.69
CA MET A 1 -73.33 11.55 -76.76
C MET A 1 -72.20 10.56 -76.56
N ALA A 2 -72.48 9.51 -75.78
CA ALA A 2 -71.61 8.56 -75.06
C ALA A 2 -70.76 7.61 -75.95
N PRO A 3 -69.93 6.66 -75.44
CA PRO A 3 -69.70 6.28 -74.02
C PRO A 3 -68.22 6.01 -73.59
N GLN A 4 -68.04 5.88 -72.27
CA GLN A 4 -66.91 5.21 -71.61
C GLN A 4 -66.95 3.69 -71.81
N ASP A 5 -65.80 3.02 -71.88
CA ASP A 5 -65.65 1.67 -71.31
C ASP A 5 -64.21 1.45 -70.79
N PRO A 6 -64.01 0.83 -69.60
CA PRO A 6 -62.72 0.59 -68.97
C PRO A 6 -62.24 -0.84 -69.23
N ARG A 7 -60.92 -1.05 -69.28
CA ARG A 7 -60.18 -2.28 -68.88
C ARG A 7 -58.81 -2.30 -69.57
N GLN A 8 -57.74 -2.25 -68.79
CA GLN A 8 -56.64 -3.23 -68.83
C GLN A 8 -55.54 -2.81 -67.83
N LYS A 9 -55.47 -3.52 -66.69
CA LYS A 9 -54.30 -3.53 -65.82
C LYS A 9 -53.18 -4.32 -66.51
N PRO A 10 -51.94 -3.82 -66.60
CA PRO A 10 -50.79 -4.69 -66.76
C PRO A 10 -50.40 -5.28 -65.40
N SER A 11 -50.35 -6.61 -65.37
CA SER A 11 -50.00 -7.47 -64.24
C SER A 11 -48.61 -7.19 -63.64
N LEU A 12 -48.53 -7.19 -62.32
CA LEU A 12 -47.31 -7.19 -61.49
C LEU A 12 -46.36 -8.38 -61.74
N GLY A 13 -46.72 -9.35 -62.60
CA GLY A 13 -45.94 -10.55 -62.90
C GLY A 13 -44.72 -10.37 -63.82
N ARG A 14 -44.57 -9.24 -64.54
CA ARG A 14 -43.42 -9.02 -65.44
C ARG A 14 -42.26 -8.21 -64.86
N LYS A 15 -42.41 -7.59 -63.69
CA LYS A 15 -41.30 -6.90 -63.00
C LYS A 15 -40.48 -7.80 -62.06
N ALA A 16 -40.97 -9.01 -61.75
CA ALA A 16 -40.26 -9.96 -60.89
C ALA A 16 -39.19 -10.78 -61.65
N LEU A 17 -39.32 -10.95 -62.97
CA LEU A 17 -38.37 -11.77 -63.75
C LEU A 17 -37.15 -11.01 -64.29
N SER A 18 -37.12 -9.68 -64.26
CA SER A 18 -35.94 -8.90 -64.68
C SER A 18 -34.95 -8.63 -63.55
N TYR A 19 -35.22 -9.08 -62.32
CA TYR A 19 -34.32 -8.90 -61.18
C TYR A 19 -33.37 -10.09 -60.96
N VAL A 20 -33.66 -11.26 -61.56
CA VAL A 20 -32.89 -12.50 -61.34
C VAL A 20 -31.76 -12.69 -62.39
N THR A 21 -31.71 -11.88 -63.45
CA THR A 21 -30.65 -11.98 -64.48
C THR A 21 -29.68 -10.79 -64.51
N SER A 22 -29.73 -9.89 -63.52
CA SER A 22 -28.70 -8.84 -63.41
C SER A 22 -27.41 -9.43 -62.82
N ARG A 23 -26.28 -9.16 -63.48
CA ARG A 23 -24.91 -9.58 -63.10
C ARG A 23 -24.43 -9.12 -61.70
N ARG A 24 -25.29 -8.54 -60.86
CA ARG A 24 -24.97 -8.08 -59.49
C ARG A 24 -25.31 -9.07 -58.37
N ALA A 25 -26.27 -9.97 -58.57
CA ALA A 25 -26.58 -11.00 -57.57
C ALA A 25 -25.41 -11.92 -57.18
N PRO A 26 -24.54 -12.40 -58.11
CA PRO A 26 -23.39 -13.22 -57.72
C PRO A 26 -22.27 -12.41 -57.05
N ALA A 27 -22.16 -11.11 -57.32
CA ALA A 27 -21.16 -10.24 -56.69
C ALA A 27 -21.55 -9.91 -55.24
N ASP A 28 -22.82 -9.64 -54.97
CA ASP A 28 -23.32 -9.38 -53.62
C ASP A 28 -23.33 -10.66 -52.76
N ALA A 29 -23.64 -11.83 -53.36
CA ALA A 29 -23.52 -13.13 -52.69
C ALA A 29 -22.04 -13.49 -52.39
N ALA A 30 -21.12 -13.20 -53.31
CA ALA A 30 -19.68 -13.38 -53.09
C ALA A 30 -19.13 -12.46 -52.00
N LEU A 31 -19.63 -11.22 -51.88
CA LEU A 31 -19.23 -10.27 -50.84
C LEU A 31 -19.73 -10.69 -49.45
N VAL A 32 -20.96 -11.22 -49.38
CA VAL A 32 -21.54 -11.77 -48.15
C VAL A 32 -20.84 -13.07 -47.75
N LEU A 33 -20.54 -13.97 -48.70
CA LEU A 33 -19.77 -15.18 -48.42
C LEU A 33 -18.33 -14.88 -48.02
N ALA A 34 -17.68 -13.87 -48.62
CA ALA A 34 -16.36 -13.40 -48.21
C ALA A 34 -16.39 -12.75 -46.80
N GLY A 35 -17.46 -12.03 -46.47
CA GLY A 35 -17.67 -11.48 -45.12
C GLY A 35 -17.90 -12.55 -44.07
N VAL A 36 -18.71 -13.57 -44.37
CA VAL A 36 -18.96 -14.72 -43.48
C VAL A 36 -17.71 -15.59 -43.34
N ALA A 37 -16.96 -15.82 -44.43
CA ALA A 37 -15.70 -16.56 -44.39
C ALA A 37 -14.61 -15.79 -43.62
N GLY A 38 -14.55 -14.46 -43.77
CA GLY A 38 -13.64 -13.59 -43.01
C GLY A 38 -13.99 -13.55 -41.52
N MET A 39 -15.29 -13.52 -41.17
CA MET A 39 -15.74 -13.58 -39.78
C MET A 39 -15.50 -14.96 -39.16
N ALA A 40 -15.72 -16.04 -39.90
CA ALA A 40 -15.39 -17.39 -39.48
C ALA A 40 -13.87 -17.61 -39.31
N ALA A 41 -13.05 -17.02 -40.18
CA ALA A 41 -11.59 -17.03 -40.06
C ALA A 41 -11.09 -16.19 -38.87
N ALA A 42 -11.72 -15.05 -38.61
CA ALA A 42 -11.42 -14.22 -37.43
C ALA A 42 -11.84 -14.92 -36.12
N ILE A 43 -12.99 -15.61 -36.11
CA ILE A 43 -13.46 -16.42 -34.98
C ILE A 43 -12.56 -17.65 -34.79
N ALA A 44 -12.14 -18.33 -35.86
CA ALA A 44 -11.21 -19.45 -35.78
C ALA A 44 -9.81 -19.02 -35.31
N ALA A 45 -9.32 -17.86 -35.78
CA ALA A 45 -8.08 -17.26 -35.29
C ALA A 45 -8.20 -16.80 -33.82
N PHE A 46 -9.36 -16.26 -33.41
CA PHE A 46 -9.67 -15.91 -32.02
C PHE A 46 -9.72 -17.14 -31.12
N LEU A 47 -10.34 -18.25 -31.57
CA LEU A 47 -10.38 -19.53 -30.86
C LEU A 47 -9.01 -20.21 -30.80
N ALA A 48 -8.18 -20.08 -31.85
CA ALA A 48 -6.80 -20.56 -31.86
C ALA A 48 -5.89 -19.71 -30.95
N LEU A 49 -6.12 -18.39 -30.85
CA LEU A 49 -5.43 -17.47 -29.93
C LEU A 49 -5.87 -17.69 -28.47
N LEU A 50 -7.15 -18.02 -28.23
CA LEU A 50 -7.70 -18.45 -26.94
C LEU A 50 -6.99 -19.71 -26.39
N ALA A 51 -6.60 -20.63 -27.27
CA ALA A 51 -5.90 -21.86 -26.89
C ALA A 51 -4.40 -21.65 -26.60
N LEU A 52 -3.82 -20.50 -26.96
CA LEU A 52 -2.38 -20.21 -26.90
C LEU A 52 -1.99 -19.11 -25.90
N ALA A 53 -2.94 -18.43 -25.24
CA ALA A 53 -2.67 -17.24 -24.42
C ALA A 53 -2.95 -17.43 -22.91
N PRO A 54 -2.02 -18.00 -22.13
CA PRO A 54 -2.14 -18.07 -20.67
C PRO A 54 -1.71 -16.76 -19.96
N THR A 55 -1.32 -15.72 -20.70
CA THR A 55 -0.78 -14.48 -20.13
C THR A 55 -1.67 -13.26 -20.42
N PRO A 56 -1.80 -12.31 -19.47
CA PRO A 56 -2.61 -11.09 -19.63
C PRO A 56 -2.17 -10.20 -20.82
N TRP A 57 -0.95 -10.37 -21.32
CA TRP A 57 -0.46 -9.73 -22.54
C TRP A 57 -1.11 -10.26 -23.83
N GLY A 58 -1.47 -11.54 -23.87
CA GLY A 58 -2.22 -12.10 -24.99
C GLY A 58 -3.58 -11.41 -25.13
N TRP A 59 -4.23 -11.14 -24.00
CA TRP A 59 -5.53 -10.46 -23.97
C TRP A 59 -5.45 -8.97 -24.31
N LEU A 60 -4.42 -8.25 -23.82
CA LEU A 60 -4.20 -6.85 -24.19
C LEU A 60 -3.75 -6.69 -25.65
N ASN A 61 -2.89 -7.57 -26.17
CA ASN A 61 -2.50 -7.55 -27.57
C ASN A 61 -3.64 -7.96 -28.49
N VAL A 62 -4.53 -8.86 -28.07
CA VAL A 62 -5.77 -9.15 -28.80
C VAL A 62 -6.71 -7.94 -28.74
N ALA A 63 -6.88 -7.28 -27.59
CA ALA A 63 -7.69 -6.07 -27.48
C ALA A 63 -7.12 -4.89 -28.28
N LEU A 64 -5.81 -4.65 -28.24
CA LEU A 64 -5.11 -3.63 -29.01
C LEU A 64 -4.98 -4.00 -30.49
N ALA A 65 -4.96 -5.27 -30.87
CA ALA A 65 -5.03 -5.70 -32.27
C ALA A 65 -6.47 -5.64 -32.80
N ILE A 66 -7.49 -5.81 -31.97
CA ILE A 66 -8.90 -5.61 -32.34
C ILE A 66 -9.22 -4.11 -32.42
N VAL A 67 -8.76 -3.31 -31.47
CA VAL A 67 -8.93 -1.85 -31.48
C VAL A 67 -8.02 -1.24 -32.54
N GLY A 68 -6.76 -1.62 -32.61
CA GLY A 68 -5.79 -1.15 -33.59
C GLY A 68 -6.04 -1.70 -35.00
N GLY A 69 -6.48 -2.94 -35.15
CA GLY A 69 -6.94 -3.51 -36.42
C GLY A 69 -8.31 -3.02 -36.84
N GLY A 70 -9.20 -2.71 -35.88
CA GLY A 70 -10.44 -1.99 -36.10
C GLY A 70 -10.19 -0.55 -36.53
N VAL A 71 -9.29 0.17 -35.87
CA VAL A 71 -8.87 1.53 -36.21
C VAL A 71 -8.06 1.56 -37.49
N ALA A 72 -7.18 0.61 -37.75
CA ALA A 72 -6.41 0.51 -39.00
C ALA A 72 -7.27 0.04 -40.17
N SER A 73 -8.22 -0.89 -39.97
CA SER A 73 -9.26 -1.22 -40.95
C SER A 73 -10.16 -0.02 -41.20
N THR A 74 -10.50 0.74 -40.16
CA THR A 74 -11.30 1.97 -40.30
C THR A 74 -10.49 3.03 -41.01
N LEU A 75 -9.21 3.26 -40.70
CA LEU A 75 -8.32 4.22 -41.35
C LEU A 75 -8.01 3.82 -42.81
N ALA A 76 -7.79 2.53 -43.07
CA ALA A 76 -7.61 1.97 -44.41
C ALA A 76 -8.90 2.02 -45.24
N SER A 77 -10.08 1.91 -44.62
CA SER A 77 -11.38 2.16 -45.27
C SER A 77 -11.79 3.64 -45.29
N SER A 78 -11.12 4.52 -44.53
CA SER A 78 -11.50 5.93 -44.30
C SER A 78 -10.79 6.96 -45.17
N PHE A 79 -9.75 6.63 -45.94
CA PHE A 79 -9.04 7.66 -46.71
C PHE A 79 -9.58 7.98 -48.11
N ALA A 80 -10.58 7.25 -48.64
CA ALA A 80 -11.18 7.61 -49.92
C ALA A 80 -12.70 7.40 -50.02
N GLY A 81 -13.26 6.31 -49.47
CA GLY A 81 -14.67 5.96 -49.72
C GLY A 81 -15.67 6.31 -48.61
N GLN A 82 -15.26 6.29 -47.34
CA GLN A 82 -16.20 6.44 -46.22
C GLN A 82 -16.47 7.90 -45.83
N THR A 83 -15.53 8.83 -46.03
CA THR A 83 -15.71 10.26 -45.79
C THR A 83 -16.78 10.86 -46.69
N GLU A 84 -16.82 10.50 -47.98
CA GLU A 84 -17.93 10.87 -48.88
C GLU A 84 -19.27 10.30 -48.41
N SER A 85 -19.29 9.04 -47.94
CA SER A 85 -20.53 8.39 -47.49
C SER A 85 -21.09 8.95 -46.18
N ILE A 86 -20.22 9.37 -45.25
CA ILE A 86 -20.61 9.98 -43.97
C ILE A 86 -21.03 11.44 -44.20
N ASN A 87 -20.28 12.19 -45.02
CA ASN A 87 -20.64 13.56 -45.37
C ASN A 87 -21.98 13.61 -46.13
N ALA A 88 -22.24 12.64 -47.03
CA ALA A 88 -23.53 12.49 -47.71
C ALA A 88 -24.65 12.03 -46.77
N ALA A 89 -24.38 11.16 -45.79
CA ALA A 89 -25.38 10.69 -44.83
C ALA A 89 -25.83 11.77 -43.83
N PHE A 90 -24.97 12.75 -43.52
CA PHE A 90 -25.26 13.83 -42.58
C PHE A 90 -25.47 15.21 -43.23
N GLY A 91 -25.47 15.31 -44.57
CA GLY A 91 -25.76 16.56 -45.29
C GLY A 91 -24.73 17.68 -45.03
N LEU A 92 -23.47 17.31 -44.79
CA LEU A 92 -22.41 18.25 -44.41
C LEU A 92 -21.67 18.75 -45.66
N GLU A 93 -21.92 20.01 -46.06
CA GLU A 93 -21.09 20.69 -47.05
C GLU A 93 -19.80 21.22 -46.42
N THR A 94 -18.71 21.13 -47.18
CA THR A 94 -17.39 21.60 -46.75
C THR A 94 -17.10 22.90 -47.48
N VAL A 95 -17.12 24.03 -46.75
CA VAL A 95 -16.76 25.33 -47.33
C VAL A 95 -15.26 25.53 -47.12
N GLU A 96 -14.51 25.54 -48.22
CA GLU A 96 -13.10 25.92 -48.21
C GLU A 96 -12.96 27.43 -48.27
N THR A 97 -12.40 28.03 -47.23
CA THR A 97 -11.95 29.42 -47.27
C THR A 97 -10.44 29.46 -47.17
N GLN A 98 -9.80 29.92 -48.24
CA GLN A 98 -8.36 30.14 -48.26
C GLN A 98 -8.06 31.49 -47.60
N ARG A 99 -7.22 31.49 -46.57
CA ARG A 99 -6.74 32.72 -45.94
C ARG A 99 -5.21 32.79 -46.07
N SER A 100 -4.71 33.97 -46.40
CA SER A 100 -3.29 34.25 -46.49
C SER A 100 -2.89 35.34 -45.49
N LEU A 101 -1.73 35.16 -44.87
CA LEU A 101 -1.10 36.17 -44.03
C LEU A 101 0.39 36.17 -44.37
N GLY A 102 0.79 37.07 -45.28
CA GLY A 102 2.12 37.09 -45.86
C GLY A 102 2.43 35.81 -46.68
N PRO A 103 3.62 35.21 -46.58
CA PRO A 103 4.01 34.07 -47.40
C PRO A 103 3.33 32.74 -47.00
N PHE A 104 2.55 32.72 -45.92
CA PHE A 104 1.82 31.55 -45.48
C PHE A 104 0.35 31.65 -45.90
N SER A 105 -0.08 30.67 -46.68
CA SER A 105 -1.50 30.43 -46.96
C SER A 105 -1.91 29.11 -46.31
N TRP A 106 -3.08 29.10 -45.68
CA TRP A 106 -3.70 27.88 -45.22
C TRP A 106 -5.17 27.87 -45.59
N THR A 107 -5.67 26.67 -45.86
CA THR A 107 -7.06 26.45 -46.23
C THR A 107 -7.82 26.06 -44.98
N LEU A 108 -8.71 26.95 -44.51
CA LEU A 108 -9.62 26.65 -43.42
C LEU A 108 -10.89 26.00 -44.01
N ARG A 109 -11.08 24.71 -43.73
CA ARG A 109 -12.31 23.99 -44.05
C ARG A 109 -13.27 24.12 -42.88
N ILE A 110 -14.33 24.92 -43.03
CA ILE A 110 -15.40 25.02 -42.03
C ILE A 110 -16.60 24.21 -42.53
N ARG A 111 -17.14 23.37 -41.65
CA ARG A 111 -18.38 22.63 -41.91
C ARG A 111 -19.57 23.46 -41.47
N THR A 112 -20.42 23.82 -42.42
CA THR A 112 -21.70 24.50 -42.17
C THR A 112 -22.81 23.62 -42.72
N GLY A 113 -23.73 23.18 -41.85
CA GLY A 113 -24.79 22.25 -42.23
C GLY A 113 -25.97 22.96 -42.88
N ALA A 114 -26.49 22.38 -43.97
CA ALA A 114 -27.91 22.30 -44.32
C ALA A 114 -28.09 21.68 -45.71
N SER A 115 -28.20 20.35 -45.81
CA SER A 115 -28.94 19.72 -46.93
C SER A 115 -29.51 18.36 -46.51
N ALA A 116 -30.64 17.98 -47.09
CA ALA A 116 -31.49 16.87 -46.67
C ALA A 116 -30.74 15.51 -46.61
N PRO A 117 -31.02 14.66 -45.59
CA PRO A 117 -30.27 13.42 -45.37
C PRO A 117 -30.40 12.45 -46.57
N ALA A 118 -29.27 12.03 -47.12
CA ALA A 118 -29.24 10.96 -48.11
C ALA A 118 -29.75 9.64 -47.49
N SER A 119 -30.49 8.87 -48.29
CA SER A 119 -31.28 7.69 -47.89
C SER A 119 -30.65 6.80 -46.79
N GLY A 120 -31.46 6.39 -45.81
CA GLY A 120 -31.06 5.68 -44.59
C GLY A 120 -30.28 4.37 -44.75
N ARG A 121 -30.08 3.86 -45.96
CA ARG A 121 -29.26 2.67 -46.23
C ARG A 121 -27.77 2.90 -46.02
N HIS A 122 -27.26 4.14 -46.18
CA HIS A 122 -25.84 4.44 -45.97
C HIS A 122 -25.49 4.63 -44.49
N ALA A 123 -26.40 5.23 -43.69
CA ALA A 123 -26.26 5.32 -42.24
C ALA A 123 -26.25 3.93 -41.58
N VAL A 124 -27.14 3.03 -42.00
CA VAL A 124 -27.21 1.65 -41.47
C VAL A 124 -25.91 0.85 -41.73
N LYS A 125 -25.28 1.02 -42.89
CA LYS A 125 -24.02 0.33 -43.24
C LYS A 125 -22.80 0.80 -42.44
N ALA A 126 -22.79 2.05 -41.96
CA ALA A 126 -21.71 2.57 -41.11
C ALA A 126 -21.95 2.32 -39.61
N VAL A 127 -23.22 2.33 -39.17
CA VAL A 127 -23.59 2.11 -37.77
C VAL A 127 -23.45 0.66 -37.33
N LEU A 128 -23.73 -0.32 -38.21
CA LEU A 128 -23.62 -1.75 -37.89
C LEU A 128 -22.19 -2.21 -37.53
N PRO A 129 -21.14 -1.89 -38.31
CA PRO A 129 -19.76 -2.24 -37.96
C PRO A 129 -19.28 -1.54 -36.68
N LEU A 130 -19.64 -0.26 -36.50
CA LEU A 130 -19.30 0.49 -35.29
C LEU A 130 -19.99 -0.11 -34.06
N ALA A 131 -21.28 -0.45 -34.15
CA ALA A 131 -22.01 -1.13 -33.09
C ALA A 131 -21.42 -2.52 -32.79
N GLY A 132 -21.05 -3.28 -33.81
CA GLY A 132 -20.37 -4.57 -33.66
C GLY A 132 -19.02 -4.45 -32.95
N LEU A 133 -18.23 -3.43 -33.28
CA LEU A 133 -16.96 -3.15 -32.64
C LEU A 133 -17.14 -2.71 -31.17
N LEU A 134 -18.11 -1.85 -30.89
CA LEU A 134 -18.45 -1.44 -29.52
C LEU A 134 -18.92 -2.61 -28.67
N LEU A 135 -19.75 -3.51 -29.21
CA LEU A 135 -20.19 -4.72 -28.52
C LEU A 135 -19.03 -5.69 -28.27
N ALA A 136 -18.15 -5.88 -29.27
CA ALA A 136 -16.96 -6.72 -29.11
C ALA A 136 -16.01 -6.16 -28.06
N SER A 137 -15.74 -4.84 -28.07
CA SER A 137 -14.93 -4.18 -27.05
C SER A 137 -15.58 -4.27 -25.67
N GLY A 138 -16.89 -4.09 -25.55
CA GLY A 138 -17.63 -4.25 -24.30
C GLY A 138 -17.54 -5.67 -23.74
N LEU A 139 -17.67 -6.69 -24.60
CA LEU A 139 -17.51 -8.08 -24.20
C LEU A 139 -16.09 -8.38 -23.71
N VAL A 140 -15.06 -7.90 -24.41
CA VAL A 140 -13.66 -8.07 -24.00
C VAL A 140 -13.39 -7.40 -22.65
N LEU A 141 -13.86 -6.16 -22.46
CA LEU A 141 -13.73 -5.47 -21.17
C LEU A 141 -14.43 -6.23 -20.05
N HIS A 142 -15.65 -6.72 -20.30
CA HIS A 142 -16.38 -7.52 -19.32
C HIS A 142 -15.67 -8.83 -18.95
N LEU A 143 -15.10 -9.54 -19.93
CA LEU A 143 -14.32 -10.76 -19.69
C LEU A 143 -13.04 -10.48 -18.89
N VAL A 144 -12.32 -9.41 -19.23
CA VAL A 144 -11.11 -8.99 -18.50
C VAL A 144 -11.45 -8.60 -17.07
N HIS A 145 -12.48 -7.77 -16.87
CA HIS A 145 -12.97 -7.39 -15.55
C HIS A 145 -13.35 -8.61 -14.72
N SER A 146 -14.19 -9.51 -15.25
CA SER A 146 -14.65 -10.71 -14.54
C SER A 146 -13.50 -11.65 -14.17
N THR A 147 -12.48 -11.76 -15.03
CA THR A 147 -11.29 -12.58 -14.75
C THR A 147 -10.49 -12.00 -13.59
N TRP A 148 -10.29 -10.69 -13.54
CA TRP A 148 -9.60 -10.03 -12.45
C TRP A 148 -10.39 -10.10 -11.15
N HIS A 149 -11.71 -9.90 -11.23
CA HIS A 149 -12.61 -10.02 -10.10
C HIS A 149 -12.52 -11.41 -9.45
N GLY A 150 -12.63 -12.48 -10.24
CA GLY A 150 -12.50 -13.86 -9.74
C GLY A 150 -11.13 -14.18 -9.14
N ARG A 151 -10.05 -13.55 -9.62
CA ARG A 151 -8.72 -13.69 -9.02
C ARG A 151 -8.64 -13.02 -7.65
N VAL A 152 -9.22 -11.83 -7.50
CA VAL A 152 -9.29 -11.13 -6.21
C VAL A 152 -10.14 -11.91 -5.21
N ASP A 153 -11.29 -12.45 -5.63
CA ASP A 153 -12.16 -13.23 -4.75
C ASP A 153 -11.48 -14.52 -4.28
N SER A 154 -10.86 -15.27 -5.20
CA SER A 154 -10.07 -16.46 -4.85
C SER A 154 -8.90 -16.13 -3.92
N PHE A 155 -8.29 -14.95 -4.08
CA PHE A 155 -7.24 -14.47 -3.19
C PHE A 155 -7.78 -14.13 -1.79
N LYS A 156 -8.92 -13.43 -1.69
CA LYS A 156 -9.60 -13.16 -0.40
C LYS A 156 -9.94 -14.46 0.34
N ASP A 157 -10.40 -15.48 -0.37
CA ASP A 157 -10.68 -16.80 0.21
C ASP A 157 -9.41 -17.50 0.71
N SER A 158 -8.31 -17.42 -0.05
CA SER A 158 -6.99 -17.94 0.37
C SER A 158 -6.48 -17.26 1.65
N ILE A 159 -6.60 -15.93 1.75
CA ILE A 159 -6.23 -15.17 2.96
C ILE A 159 -7.05 -15.62 4.16
N ARG A 160 -8.38 -15.73 4.00
CA ARG A 160 -9.28 -16.19 5.06
C ARG A 160 -8.96 -17.63 5.50
N ALA A 161 -8.62 -18.51 4.56
CA ALA A 161 -8.19 -19.88 4.86
C ALA A 161 -6.90 -19.94 5.69
N LYS A 162 -6.01 -18.94 5.57
CA LYS A 162 -4.82 -18.78 6.43
C LYS A 162 -5.14 -18.17 7.80
N GLY A 163 -6.39 -17.77 8.06
CA GLY A 163 -6.83 -17.14 9.31
C GLY A 163 -6.49 -15.64 9.39
N TRP A 164 -6.15 -15.00 8.28
CA TRP A 164 -5.89 -13.55 8.22
C TRP A 164 -7.18 -12.77 7.95
N PRO A 165 -7.28 -11.50 8.40
CA PRO A 165 -8.46 -10.67 8.13
C PRO A 165 -8.64 -10.45 6.62
N GLY A 166 -9.87 -10.63 6.13
CA GLY A 166 -10.24 -10.34 4.75
C GLY A 166 -10.73 -8.91 4.54
N SER A 167 -11.06 -8.22 5.63
CA SER A 167 -11.53 -6.83 5.66
C SER A 167 -11.09 -6.16 6.97
N LEU A 168 -10.94 -4.83 6.96
CA LEU A 168 -10.74 -4.03 8.17
C LEU A 168 -11.89 -4.27 9.16
N ALA A 169 -13.11 -4.50 8.70
CA ALA A 169 -14.26 -4.78 9.57
C ALA A 169 -14.03 -5.99 10.49
N ASP A 170 -13.23 -6.97 10.07
CA ASP A 170 -12.86 -8.16 10.86
C ASP A 170 -12.00 -7.79 12.09
N ARG A 171 -11.43 -6.59 12.13
CA ARG A 171 -10.64 -6.04 13.24
C ARG A 171 -11.46 -5.18 14.20
N GLN A 172 -12.76 -5.02 13.98
CA GLN A 172 -13.60 -4.20 14.87
C GLN A 172 -13.66 -4.81 16.29
N GLY A 173 -13.09 -4.09 17.26
CA GLY A 173 -13.20 -4.41 18.68
C GLY A 173 -14.42 -3.77 19.34
N GLY A 174 -14.79 -4.28 20.52
CA GLY A 174 -15.87 -3.75 21.37
C GLY A 174 -15.39 -2.84 22.50
N ASP A 175 -14.19 -2.25 22.38
CA ASP A 175 -13.56 -1.46 23.44
C ASP A 175 -14.32 -0.15 23.72
N ALA A 176 -14.29 0.30 24.98
CA ALA A 176 -14.98 1.50 25.40
C ALA A 176 -14.15 2.76 25.12
N ASP A 177 -14.80 3.92 24.96
CA ASP A 177 -14.10 5.20 24.73
C ASP A 177 -13.12 5.58 25.85
N SER A 178 -13.37 5.09 27.07
CA SER A 178 -12.47 5.25 28.20
C SER A 178 -11.15 4.47 28.05
N ASP A 179 -10.96 3.68 27.02
CA ASP A 179 -9.77 2.85 26.91
C ASP A 179 -8.62 3.57 26.20
N TYR A 180 -8.88 4.72 25.57
CA TYR A 180 -7.95 5.43 24.68
C TYR A 180 -7.21 6.60 25.34
N ALA A 181 -5.89 6.63 25.18
CA ALA A 181 -5.02 7.66 25.78
C ALA A 181 -4.87 8.94 24.95
N TYR A 182 -5.01 8.86 23.63
CA TYR A 182 -4.65 9.94 22.71
C TYR A 182 -5.30 11.29 23.03
N PRO A 183 -6.64 11.40 23.24
CA PRO A 183 -7.28 12.70 23.48
C PRO A 183 -6.77 13.42 24.74
N GLU A 184 -6.53 12.67 25.82
CA GLU A 184 -6.03 13.23 27.07
C GLU A 184 -4.55 13.61 26.98
N LEU A 185 -3.75 12.79 26.31
CA LEU A 185 -2.34 13.06 26.12
C LEU A 185 -2.12 14.28 25.21
N GLU A 186 -2.93 14.41 24.15
CA GLU A 186 -2.92 15.57 23.26
C GLU A 186 -3.26 16.85 24.03
N LYS A 187 -4.33 16.82 24.84
CA LYS A 187 -4.71 17.94 25.70
C LYS A 187 -3.59 18.32 26.67
N ALA A 188 -2.98 17.35 27.34
CA ALA A 188 -1.89 17.61 28.28
C ALA A 188 -0.67 18.25 27.58
N LEU A 189 -0.31 17.77 26.39
CA LEU A 189 0.83 18.32 25.62
C LEU A 189 0.56 19.68 25.01
N SER A 190 -0.70 20.05 24.77
CA SER A 190 -1.06 21.37 24.23
C SER A 190 -0.70 22.52 25.19
N GLY A 191 -0.68 22.25 26.50
CA GLY A 191 -0.28 23.22 27.53
C GLY A 191 1.22 23.30 27.78
N LEU A 192 2.03 22.46 27.13
CA LEU A 192 3.47 22.36 27.37
C LEU A 192 4.25 23.19 26.33
N ASP A 193 5.10 24.12 26.78
CA ASP A 193 6.04 24.82 25.89
C ASP A 193 7.10 23.84 25.37
N LEU A 194 7.02 23.48 24.09
CA LEU A 194 7.94 22.55 23.45
C LEU A 194 9.15 23.24 22.79
N LYS A 195 9.25 24.57 22.79
CA LYS A 195 10.34 25.27 22.09
C LYS A 195 11.70 24.89 22.68
N ALA A 196 11.82 24.96 24.01
CA ALA A 196 13.05 24.58 24.70
C ALA A 196 13.35 23.07 24.58
N TRP A 197 12.33 22.23 24.39
CA TRP A 197 12.52 20.81 24.11
C TRP A 197 13.14 20.59 22.73
N SER A 198 12.57 21.20 21.68
CA SER A 198 13.07 21.06 20.32
C SER A 198 14.52 21.49 20.16
N GLU A 199 14.92 22.59 20.82
CA GLU A 199 16.32 23.05 20.81
C GLU A 199 17.28 22.08 21.51
N ALA A 200 16.84 21.46 22.61
CA ALA A 200 17.64 20.48 23.35
C ALA A 200 17.81 19.17 22.57
N GLU A 201 16.73 18.71 21.94
CA GLU A 201 16.70 17.49 21.13
C GLU A 201 17.64 17.59 19.91
N ASN A 202 17.57 18.70 19.16
CA ASN A 202 18.42 18.93 17.98
C ASN A 202 19.92 18.98 18.29
N LYS A 203 20.28 19.36 19.53
CA LYS A 203 21.66 19.49 19.99
C LYS A 203 22.19 18.24 20.69
N ARG A 204 21.39 17.18 20.77
CA ARG A 204 21.75 15.91 21.38
C ARG A 204 22.52 15.06 20.37
N ARG A 205 23.65 14.51 20.79
CA ARG A 205 24.38 13.58 19.92
C ARG A 205 23.62 12.24 19.92
N PRO A 206 23.42 11.61 18.76
CA PRO A 206 22.69 10.35 18.65
C PRO A 206 23.47 9.16 19.23
N GLY A 207 22.78 8.03 19.39
CA GLY A 207 23.37 6.71 19.65
C GLY A 207 23.44 6.28 21.12
N VAL A 208 23.74 4.99 21.32
CA VAL A 208 23.97 4.37 22.62
C VAL A 208 25.41 4.60 23.04
N ARG A 209 25.61 5.32 24.15
CA ARG A 209 26.92 5.53 24.76
C ARG A 209 26.78 5.91 26.23
N ARG A 210 27.92 5.88 26.93
CA ARG A 210 28.05 6.49 28.25
C ARG A 210 27.99 8.02 28.13
N TRP A 211 27.25 8.66 29.02
CA TRP A 211 27.19 10.11 29.14
C TRP A 211 28.44 10.67 29.78
N ASP A 212 28.82 11.88 29.38
CA ASP A 212 29.86 12.66 30.05
C ASP A 212 29.25 13.78 30.92
N ARG A 213 30.08 14.42 31.75
CA ARG A 213 29.63 15.48 32.66
C ARG A 213 29.15 16.73 31.90
N ALA A 214 29.69 17.01 30.71
CA ALA A 214 29.31 18.17 29.92
C ALA A 214 27.89 17.98 29.35
N GLU A 215 27.57 16.77 28.89
CA GLU A 215 26.24 16.39 28.43
C GLU A 215 25.21 16.50 29.57
N GLN A 216 25.54 16.01 30.77
CA GLN A 216 24.66 16.16 31.94
C GLN A 216 24.38 17.62 32.27
N LEU A 217 25.42 18.48 32.35
CA LEU A 217 25.25 19.89 32.67
C LEU A 217 24.39 20.62 31.63
N LYS A 218 24.56 20.28 30.34
CA LYS A 218 23.79 20.84 29.24
C LYS A 218 22.30 20.45 29.30
N GLN A 219 22.01 19.20 29.69
CA GLN A 219 20.65 18.65 29.67
C GLN A 219 19.89 18.81 31.00
N ALA A 220 20.58 19.08 32.11
CA ALA A 220 19.96 19.20 33.44
C ALA A 220 18.80 20.24 33.51
N PRO A 221 18.89 21.45 32.91
CA PRO A 221 17.78 22.40 32.92
C PRO A 221 16.53 21.87 32.20
N VAL A 222 16.74 21.13 31.11
CA VAL A 222 15.68 20.53 30.29
C VAL A 222 15.00 19.41 31.08
N ILE A 223 15.79 18.54 31.71
CA ILE A 223 15.28 17.46 32.57
C ILE A 223 14.45 18.05 33.72
N GLY A 224 14.98 19.04 34.43
CA GLY A 224 14.27 19.68 35.55
C GLY A 224 12.94 20.33 35.15
N ARG A 225 12.85 20.81 33.90
CA ARG A 225 11.63 21.45 33.37
C ARG A 225 10.54 20.43 32.98
N TYR A 226 10.90 19.32 32.34
CA TYR A 226 9.93 18.40 31.74
C TYR A 226 9.65 17.13 32.55
N GLU A 227 10.54 16.73 33.44
CA GLU A 227 10.32 15.55 34.29
C GLU A 227 9.02 15.64 35.14
N PRO A 228 8.65 16.79 35.74
CA PRO A 228 7.39 16.89 36.47
C PRO A 228 6.16 16.56 35.62
N PHE A 229 6.12 17.02 34.36
CA PHE A 229 5.05 16.71 33.42
C PHE A 229 4.95 15.20 33.14
N LEU A 230 6.10 14.55 32.89
CA LEU A 230 6.14 13.12 32.63
C LEU A 230 5.58 12.30 33.79
N LEU A 231 5.95 12.64 35.02
CA LEU A 231 5.56 11.87 36.20
C LEU A 231 4.16 12.21 36.73
N ARG A 232 3.73 13.47 36.64
CA ARG A 232 2.46 13.94 37.24
C ARG A 232 1.29 14.00 36.28
N GLU A 233 1.53 14.11 34.99
CA GLU A 233 0.46 14.25 33.98
C GLU A 233 0.46 13.08 33.00
N ALA A 234 1.56 12.89 32.24
CA ALA A 234 1.61 11.84 31.23
C ALA A 234 1.53 10.43 31.84
N GLY A 235 2.30 10.16 32.89
CA GLY A 235 2.33 8.86 33.55
C GLY A 235 0.95 8.36 34.03
N PRO A 236 0.17 9.16 34.76
CA PRO A 236 -1.19 8.79 35.15
C PRO A 236 -2.13 8.50 33.97
N ILE A 237 -2.04 9.25 32.87
CA ILE A 237 -2.84 9.00 31.66
C ILE A 237 -2.45 7.63 31.08
N LEU A 238 -1.16 7.40 30.87
CA LEU A 238 -0.65 6.17 30.26
C LEU A 238 -0.96 4.91 31.09
N LYS A 239 -1.07 5.03 32.42
CA LYS A 239 -1.39 3.91 33.32
C LYS A 239 -2.87 3.52 33.33
N LYS A 240 -3.77 4.47 33.05
CA LYS A 240 -5.23 4.26 33.15
C LYS A 240 -5.85 3.64 31.89
N ARG A 241 -5.12 3.66 30.78
CA ARG A 241 -5.63 3.34 29.44
C ARG A 241 -5.00 2.05 28.93
N SER A 242 -5.66 1.40 27.98
CA SER A 242 -5.21 0.13 27.38
C SER A 242 -4.94 0.25 25.88
N ARG A 243 -5.45 1.30 25.24
CA ARG A 243 -5.32 1.60 23.81
C ARG A 243 -4.79 3.02 23.61
N PHE A 244 -4.17 3.27 22.46
CA PHE A 244 -3.67 4.59 22.14
C PHE A 244 -4.76 5.44 21.48
N PHE A 245 -5.36 4.96 20.39
CA PHE A 245 -6.26 5.75 19.56
C PHE A 245 -7.44 4.92 19.03
N ARG A 246 -8.63 5.52 18.98
CA ARG A 246 -9.83 4.85 18.50
C ARG A 246 -9.92 4.91 17.00
N THR A 247 -9.98 3.74 16.36
CA THR A 247 -10.31 3.60 14.94
C THR A 247 -11.59 2.79 14.81
N ASP A 248 -12.58 3.34 14.10
CA ASP A 248 -13.77 2.60 13.68
C ASP A 248 -13.42 1.82 12.41
N TYR A 249 -13.04 0.56 12.59
CA TYR A 249 -12.59 -0.30 11.50
C TYR A 249 -13.74 -0.75 10.61
N ALA A 250 -14.97 -0.85 11.13
CA ALA A 250 -16.16 -1.14 10.33
C ALA A 250 -16.51 0.03 9.40
N ALA A 251 -16.34 1.28 9.87
CA ALA A 251 -16.46 2.46 9.02
C ALA A 251 -15.29 2.57 8.04
N ALA A 252 -14.05 2.32 8.49
CA ALA A 252 -12.86 2.35 7.63
C ALA A 252 -12.91 1.31 6.51
N ALA A 253 -13.50 0.12 6.73
CA ALA A 253 -13.72 -0.85 5.66
C ALA A 253 -14.59 -0.31 4.51
N LYS A 254 -15.51 0.62 4.82
CA LYS A 254 -16.38 1.23 3.81
C LYS A 254 -15.68 2.36 3.05
N ASP A 255 -14.74 3.06 3.69
CA ASP A 255 -13.95 4.15 3.10
C ASP A 255 -12.51 4.11 3.66
N PRO A 256 -11.65 3.22 3.10
CA PRO A 256 -10.32 3.00 3.65
C PRO A 256 -9.39 4.20 3.50
N LEU A 257 -9.66 5.06 2.51
CA LEU A 257 -8.86 6.27 2.25
C LEU A 257 -9.00 7.34 3.34
N ARG A 258 -10.08 7.27 4.13
CA ARG A 258 -10.35 8.20 5.23
C ARG A 258 -10.10 7.60 6.61
N MET A 259 -9.44 6.44 6.68
CA MET A 259 -9.07 5.86 7.96
C MET A 259 -8.24 6.88 8.75
N PRO A 260 -8.70 7.29 9.95
CA PRO A 260 -8.02 8.31 10.72
C PRO A 260 -6.66 7.79 11.20
N LEU A 261 -5.63 8.63 11.05
CA LEU A 261 -4.30 8.38 11.61
C LEU A 261 -4.08 9.37 12.77
N PRO A 262 -3.80 8.89 14.00
CA PRO A 262 -3.51 9.80 15.09
C PRO A 262 -2.17 10.48 14.91
N ASN A 263 -2.02 11.66 15.52
CA ASN A 263 -0.76 12.38 15.48
C ASN A 263 0.26 11.78 16.47
N TYR A 264 0.98 10.74 16.05
CA TYR A 264 1.98 10.07 16.90
C TYR A 264 3.19 10.95 17.25
N SER A 265 3.34 12.14 16.65
CA SER A 265 4.43 13.06 17.03
C SER A 265 4.42 13.33 18.54
N ARG A 266 3.23 13.42 19.14
CA ARG A 266 3.00 13.65 20.56
C ARG A 266 3.48 12.49 21.44
N ALA A 267 3.11 11.26 21.10
CA ALA A 267 3.59 10.06 21.79
C ALA A 267 5.11 9.91 21.70
N LEU A 268 5.67 10.17 20.51
CA LEU A 268 7.11 10.17 20.29
C LEU A 268 7.81 11.26 21.12
N THR A 269 7.26 12.47 21.21
CA THR A 269 7.79 13.54 22.06
C THR A 269 7.88 13.10 23.52
N VAL A 270 6.81 12.53 24.08
CA VAL A 270 6.79 12.05 25.48
C VAL A 270 7.85 10.96 25.70
N ALA A 271 7.96 10.00 24.78
CA ALA A 271 8.96 8.94 24.89
C ALA A 271 10.40 9.48 24.81
N ARG A 272 10.66 10.45 23.93
CA ARG A 272 11.99 11.07 23.81
C ARG A 272 12.34 11.89 25.05
N MET A 273 11.37 12.60 25.63
CA MET A 273 11.52 13.29 26.93
C MET A 273 11.84 12.29 28.05
N ALA A 274 11.11 11.18 28.13
CA ALA A 274 11.34 10.12 29.10
C ALA A 274 12.74 9.51 28.93
N ARG A 275 13.17 9.23 27.70
CA ARG A 275 14.54 8.77 27.42
C ARG A 275 15.60 9.75 27.96
N LEU A 276 15.44 11.05 27.69
CA LEU A 276 16.38 12.06 28.18
C LEU A 276 16.46 12.06 29.71
N CYS A 277 15.31 12.03 30.38
CA CYS A 277 15.24 12.01 31.84
C CYS A 277 15.83 10.71 32.42
N ALA A 278 15.58 9.56 31.77
CA ALA A 278 16.11 8.27 32.18
C ALA A 278 17.64 8.26 32.18
N GLU A 279 18.24 8.68 31.07
CA GLU A 279 19.70 8.68 30.89
C GLU A 279 20.39 9.66 31.86
N GLY A 280 19.84 10.86 32.02
CA GLY A 280 20.38 11.85 32.95
C GLY A 280 20.25 11.46 34.43
N ARG A 281 19.12 10.84 34.83
CA ARG A 281 18.92 10.31 36.19
C ARG A 281 19.86 9.14 36.48
N ALA A 282 20.07 8.24 35.51
CA ALA A 282 21.04 7.16 35.64
C ALA A 282 22.47 7.69 35.80
N PHE A 283 22.87 8.69 34.99
CA PHE A 283 24.16 9.35 35.16
C PHE A 283 24.29 10.00 36.55
N GLY A 284 23.24 10.65 37.05
CA GLY A 284 23.17 11.20 38.42
C GLY A 284 23.17 10.17 39.55
N GLY A 285 22.95 8.89 39.26
CA GLY A 285 22.90 7.81 40.26
C GLY A 285 21.51 7.51 40.80
N GLU A 286 20.47 8.17 40.28
CA GLU A 286 19.08 7.97 40.65
C GLU A 286 18.43 6.84 39.85
N LEU A 287 18.91 5.60 40.04
CA LEU A 287 18.48 4.43 39.25
C LEU A 287 16.97 4.17 39.29
N SER A 288 16.31 4.32 40.45
CA SER A 288 14.86 4.11 40.55
C SER A 288 14.09 5.03 39.61
N ARG A 289 14.44 6.33 39.59
CA ARG A 289 13.80 7.32 38.71
C ARG A 289 14.16 7.08 37.25
N ALA A 290 15.38 6.65 36.96
CA ALA A 290 15.76 6.29 35.59
C ALA A 290 14.87 5.18 35.04
N TRP A 291 14.62 4.14 35.83
CA TRP A 291 13.73 3.05 35.44
C TRP A 291 12.26 3.46 35.36
N ASP A 292 11.79 4.39 36.19
CA ASP A 292 10.43 4.93 36.06
C ASP A 292 10.18 5.58 34.70
N HIS A 293 11.19 6.26 34.15
CA HIS A 293 11.10 6.83 32.80
C HIS A 293 11.13 5.77 31.71
N VAL A 294 11.91 4.68 31.87
CA VAL A 294 11.84 3.54 30.94
C VAL A 294 10.46 2.89 30.97
N ARG A 295 9.83 2.76 32.15
CA ARG A 295 8.45 2.27 32.28
C ARG A 295 7.45 3.13 31.53
N LEU A 296 7.64 4.45 31.49
CA LEU A 296 6.79 5.35 30.69
C LEU A 296 6.92 5.04 29.19
N ILE A 297 8.15 4.83 28.69
CA ILE A 297 8.36 4.43 27.29
C ILE A 297 7.64 3.11 27.00
N LEU A 298 7.82 2.11 27.87
CA LEU A 298 7.15 0.80 27.75
C LEU A 298 5.63 0.92 27.82
N ALA A 299 5.08 1.81 28.65
CA ALA A 299 3.65 2.06 28.73
C ALA A 299 3.10 2.62 27.41
N ILE A 300 3.80 3.58 26.78
CA ILE A 300 3.41 4.09 25.46
C ILE A 300 3.42 2.95 24.42
N ILE A 301 4.42 2.07 24.45
CA ILE A 301 4.45 0.91 23.55
C ILE A 301 3.25 0.00 23.78
N ARG A 302 2.91 -0.30 25.04
CA ARG A 302 1.75 -1.15 25.39
C ARG A 302 0.42 -0.59 24.92
N LEU A 303 0.29 0.73 24.75
CA LEU A 303 -0.91 1.34 24.16
C LEU A 303 -0.93 1.25 22.63
N ASN A 304 0.24 1.32 21.98
CA ASN A 304 0.35 1.33 20.51
C ASN A 304 0.43 -0.07 19.89
N ALA A 305 1.04 -1.02 20.60
CA ALA A 305 1.25 -2.38 20.12
C ALA A 305 -0.07 -3.14 19.86
N PRO A 306 -1.16 -2.94 20.62
CA PRO A 306 -2.45 -3.56 20.34
C PRO A 306 -3.18 -2.98 19.12
N GLU A 307 -2.85 -1.76 18.68
CA GLU A 307 -3.50 -1.14 17.51
C GLU A 307 -3.19 -1.91 16.22
N HIS A 308 -4.14 -2.00 15.30
CA HIS A 308 -4.02 -2.91 14.15
C HIS A 308 -3.21 -2.34 12.97
N THR A 309 -3.22 -1.02 12.78
CA THR A 309 -2.58 -0.36 11.63
C THR A 309 -1.07 -0.61 11.60
N LEU A 310 -0.46 -0.82 10.43
CA LEU A 310 1.00 -0.96 10.32
C LEU A 310 1.73 0.27 10.86
N PHE A 311 1.18 1.47 10.68
CA PHE A 311 1.79 2.69 11.18
C PHE A 311 1.93 2.71 12.72
N SER A 312 0.89 2.28 13.46
CA SER A 312 0.99 2.07 14.92
C SER A 312 2.08 1.07 15.30
N LYS A 313 2.19 -0.04 14.55
CA LYS A 313 3.23 -1.06 14.76
C LYS A 313 4.62 -0.49 14.53
N MET A 314 4.82 0.32 13.50
CA MET A 314 6.09 1.01 13.24
C MET A 314 6.48 1.96 14.38
N VAL A 315 5.50 2.67 14.95
CA VAL A 315 5.72 3.54 16.12
C VAL A 315 6.10 2.70 17.34
N ALA A 316 5.37 1.62 17.62
CA ALA A 316 5.67 0.68 18.70
C ALA A 316 7.08 0.06 18.56
N ILE A 317 7.48 -0.35 17.36
CA ILE A 317 8.83 -0.85 17.05
C ILE A 317 9.87 0.22 17.36
N ASN A 318 9.71 1.44 16.85
CA ASN A 318 10.68 2.51 17.07
C ASN A 318 10.79 2.90 18.55
N LEU A 319 9.68 2.89 19.29
CA LEU A 319 9.67 3.09 20.73
C LEU A 319 10.33 1.92 21.48
N GLY A 320 10.16 0.69 21.01
CA GLY A 320 10.85 -0.49 21.54
C GLY A 320 12.36 -0.38 21.39
N ARG A 321 12.84 0.01 20.19
CA ARG A 321 14.24 0.35 19.95
C ARG A 321 14.72 1.39 20.95
N MET A 322 13.94 2.45 21.16
CA MET A 322 14.25 3.51 22.12
C MET A 322 14.35 3.00 23.56
N ALA A 323 13.43 2.13 24.00
CA ALA A 323 13.46 1.53 25.34
C ALA A 323 14.69 0.64 25.54
N GLY A 324 15.04 -0.18 24.54
CA GLY A 324 16.25 -1.00 24.54
C GLY A 324 17.53 -0.15 24.61
N GLU A 325 17.67 0.82 23.70
CA GLU A 325 18.80 1.77 23.70
C GLU A 325 18.94 2.49 25.06
N THR A 326 17.83 3.00 25.59
CA THR A 326 17.81 3.71 26.88
C THR A 326 18.26 2.79 28.01
N SER A 327 17.78 1.54 28.03
CA SER A 327 18.15 0.56 29.05
C SER A 327 19.64 0.21 28.98
N VAL A 328 20.19 0.02 27.77
CA VAL A 328 21.63 -0.19 27.59
C VAL A 328 22.43 1.03 28.05
N THR A 329 22.00 2.25 27.70
CA THR A 329 22.68 3.47 28.18
C THR A 329 22.65 3.59 29.71
N ILE A 330 21.56 3.22 30.38
CA ILE A 330 21.50 3.18 31.85
C ILE A 330 22.57 2.22 32.41
N LEU A 331 22.67 1.02 31.83
CA LEU A 331 23.67 0.02 32.22
C LEU A 331 25.12 0.50 31.96
N LEU A 332 25.36 1.25 30.88
CA LEU A 332 26.67 1.85 30.59
C LEU A 332 27.01 2.99 31.57
N ASN A 333 26.03 3.81 31.94
CA ASN A 333 26.20 4.88 32.92
C ASN A 333 26.40 4.34 34.34
N ARG A 334 25.79 3.18 34.64
CA ARG A 334 25.85 2.51 35.95
C ARG A 334 26.09 1.00 35.77
N PRO A 335 27.35 0.59 35.48
CA PRO A 335 27.70 -0.81 35.39
C PRO A 335 27.35 -1.53 36.71
N GLY A 336 26.60 -2.62 36.61
CA GLY A 336 26.10 -3.37 37.77
C GLY A 336 24.66 -3.03 38.17
N ALA A 337 24.01 -2.03 37.56
CA ALA A 337 22.58 -1.84 37.74
C ALA A 337 21.80 -3.04 37.16
N GLY A 338 20.95 -3.67 37.96
CA GLY A 338 20.01 -4.67 37.46
C GLY A 338 18.79 -4.01 36.78
N LEU A 339 18.29 -4.63 35.71
CA LEU A 339 16.99 -4.29 35.15
C LEU A 339 15.89 -4.75 36.12
N PRO A 340 14.95 -3.87 36.50
CA PRO A 340 13.77 -4.28 37.22
C PRO A 340 13.00 -5.38 36.47
N ARG A 341 12.42 -6.33 37.20
CA ARG A 341 11.72 -7.49 36.61
C ARG A 341 10.62 -7.10 35.62
N ASP A 342 9.89 -6.03 35.91
CA ASP A 342 8.80 -5.53 35.08
C ASP A 342 9.30 -4.89 33.77
N VAL A 343 10.44 -4.19 33.83
CA VAL A 343 11.13 -3.64 32.65
C VAL A 343 11.69 -4.76 31.78
N ALA A 344 12.35 -5.75 32.40
CA ALA A 344 12.86 -6.92 31.70
C ALA A 344 11.74 -7.71 31.01
N ALA A 345 10.60 -7.94 31.70
CA ALA A 345 9.44 -8.59 31.09
C ALA A 345 8.90 -7.80 29.90
N GLY A 346 8.82 -6.47 30.00
CA GLY A 346 8.40 -5.61 28.88
C GLY A 346 9.35 -5.68 27.68
N LEU A 347 10.67 -5.63 27.89
CA LEU A 347 11.64 -5.76 26.80
C LEU A 347 11.62 -7.15 26.16
N LYS A 348 11.43 -8.20 26.96
CA LYS A 348 11.29 -9.57 26.48
C LYS A 348 10.04 -9.73 25.60
N GLU A 349 8.91 -9.19 26.04
CA GLU A 349 7.67 -9.16 25.24
C GLU A 349 7.90 -8.47 23.87
N LEU A 350 8.64 -7.36 23.84
CA LEU A 350 8.95 -6.64 22.59
C LEU A 350 9.86 -7.44 21.66
N ALA A 351 10.81 -8.20 22.21
CA ALA A 351 11.68 -9.08 21.42
C ALA A 351 10.93 -10.31 20.88
N GLU A 352 9.80 -10.68 21.49
CA GLU A 352 9.00 -11.86 21.11
C GLU A 352 7.85 -11.54 20.15
N ARG A 353 7.30 -10.32 20.19
CA ARG A 353 6.16 -9.92 19.35
C ARG A 353 6.56 -9.71 17.90
N ASP A 354 5.66 -10.10 16.99
CA ASP A 354 5.82 -9.88 15.55
C ASP A 354 4.91 -8.76 15.03
N LEU A 355 5.24 -7.54 15.44
CA LEU A 355 4.45 -6.35 15.17
C LEU A 355 4.34 -6.03 13.68
N VAL A 356 5.40 -6.27 12.89
CA VAL A 356 5.36 -6.06 11.44
C VAL A 356 4.35 -6.99 10.79
N LYS A 357 4.40 -8.29 11.12
CA LYS A 357 3.45 -9.27 10.59
C LYS A 357 2.00 -8.88 10.88
N GLU A 358 1.69 -8.57 12.14
CA GLU A 358 0.36 -8.13 12.55
C GLU A 358 -0.13 -6.87 11.81
N GLY A 359 0.80 -5.94 11.53
CA GLY A 359 0.53 -4.73 10.75
C GLY A 359 0.25 -5.03 9.28
N LEU A 360 1.10 -5.85 8.65
CA LEU A 360 0.95 -6.25 7.24
C LEU A 360 -0.35 -7.02 6.98
N GLU A 361 -0.79 -7.87 7.91
CA GLU A 361 -2.11 -8.52 7.83
C GLU A 361 -3.25 -7.49 7.74
N THR A 362 -3.13 -6.37 8.45
CA THR A 362 -4.15 -5.30 8.42
C THR A 362 -4.06 -4.45 7.15
N GLU A 363 -2.86 -4.14 6.66
CA GLU A 363 -2.69 -3.51 5.35
C GLU A 363 -3.27 -4.38 4.24
N LEU A 364 -3.05 -5.69 4.31
CA LEU A 364 -3.61 -6.64 3.35
C LEU A 364 -5.14 -6.60 3.32
N ALA A 365 -5.78 -6.53 4.50
CA ALA A 365 -7.22 -6.34 4.62
C ALA A 365 -7.67 -4.98 4.06
N MET A 366 -6.92 -3.90 4.32
CA MET A 366 -7.17 -2.58 3.76
C MET A 366 -7.12 -2.59 2.21
N HIS A 367 -6.14 -3.27 1.61
CA HIS A 367 -6.07 -3.43 0.15
C HIS A 367 -7.31 -4.15 -0.41
N CYS A 368 -7.80 -5.18 0.29
CA CYS A 368 -9.03 -5.89 -0.06
C CYS A 368 -10.27 -4.98 -0.03
N ASP A 369 -10.37 -4.10 0.97
CA ASP A 369 -11.47 -3.13 1.10
C ASP A 369 -11.35 -1.98 0.09
N MET A 370 -10.13 -1.55 -0.27
CA MET A 370 -9.89 -0.50 -1.27
C MET A 370 -10.46 -0.88 -2.64
N ARG A 371 -10.41 -2.16 -3.00
CA ARG A 371 -11.05 -2.67 -4.22
C ARG A 371 -12.56 -2.42 -4.20
N ASP A 372 -13.23 -2.86 -3.13
CA ASP A 372 -14.69 -2.72 -2.98
C ASP A 372 -15.10 -1.24 -2.86
N PHE A 373 -14.23 -0.38 -2.33
CA PHE A 373 -14.40 1.06 -2.36
C PHE A 373 -14.32 1.63 -3.78
N PHE A 374 -13.27 1.34 -4.55
CA PHE A 374 -13.11 1.88 -5.91
C PHE A 374 -14.24 1.43 -6.85
N GLU A 375 -14.69 0.18 -6.72
CA GLU A 375 -15.83 -0.32 -7.49
C GLU A 375 -17.10 0.49 -7.23
N ARG A 376 -17.41 0.79 -5.95
CA ARG A 376 -18.57 1.63 -5.58
C ARG A 376 -18.39 3.11 -5.97
N ALA A 377 -17.18 3.65 -5.80
CA ALA A 377 -16.85 5.04 -6.10
C ALA A 377 -17.03 5.35 -7.60
N PHE A 378 -16.51 4.49 -8.47
CA PHE A 378 -16.49 4.77 -9.91
C PHE A 378 -17.69 4.20 -10.67
N SER A 379 -18.39 3.18 -10.15
CA SER A 379 -19.70 2.75 -10.70
C SER A 379 -20.79 3.83 -10.59
N GLY A 380 -20.61 4.81 -9.70
CA GLY A 380 -21.55 5.91 -9.46
C GLY A 380 -22.47 5.68 -8.26
N ALA A 381 -22.26 4.62 -7.48
CA ALA A 381 -22.96 4.37 -6.22
C ALA A 381 -22.57 5.36 -5.11
N LEU A 382 -21.38 5.97 -5.20
CA LEU A 382 -20.90 7.04 -4.32
C LEU A 382 -20.53 8.30 -5.14
N PRO A 383 -21.52 9.09 -5.59
CA PRO A 383 -21.25 10.28 -6.40
C PRO A 383 -20.44 11.32 -5.61
N GLY A 384 -19.34 11.81 -6.21
CA GLY A 384 -18.45 12.80 -5.59
C GLY A 384 -17.25 12.22 -4.84
N GLN A 385 -16.97 10.92 -4.97
CA GLN A 385 -15.82 10.24 -4.36
C GLN A 385 -14.83 9.67 -5.40
N GLY A 386 -14.55 10.42 -6.48
CA GLY A 386 -13.62 10.02 -7.55
C GLY A 386 -12.12 10.18 -7.18
N PHE A 387 -11.21 10.21 -8.17
CA PHE A 387 -9.78 10.49 -7.89
C PHE A 387 -9.56 11.88 -7.30
N GLU A 388 -10.54 12.79 -7.38
CA GLU A 388 -10.54 14.05 -6.63
C GLU A 388 -10.23 13.86 -5.13
N GLN A 389 -10.66 12.75 -4.52
CA GLN A 389 -10.32 12.42 -3.12
C GLN A 389 -8.90 11.85 -2.94
N LEU A 390 -8.36 11.19 -3.96
CA LEU A 390 -6.98 10.68 -3.96
C LEU A 390 -5.95 11.81 -4.15
N VAL A 391 -6.32 12.90 -4.83
CA VAL A 391 -5.40 13.99 -5.23
C VAL A 391 -5.62 15.30 -4.44
N GLY A 392 -6.70 15.43 -3.66
CA GLY A 392 -6.90 16.53 -2.72
C GLY A 392 -7.11 17.91 -3.35
N GLY A 393 -7.62 17.97 -4.58
CA GLY A 393 -7.80 19.22 -5.35
C GLY A 393 -9.26 19.73 -5.40
N PRO A 394 -9.49 21.04 -5.60
CA PRO A 394 -10.83 21.59 -5.75
C PRO A 394 -11.51 21.09 -7.03
N SER A 395 -12.80 20.77 -6.90
CA SER A 395 -13.69 20.33 -7.99
C SER A 395 -13.78 21.42 -9.08
N THR A 396 -12.92 21.31 -10.08
CA THR A 396 -13.02 22.08 -11.33
C THR A 396 -13.61 21.18 -12.41
N GLY A 397 -13.97 21.72 -13.58
CA GLY A 397 -14.72 21.06 -14.67
C GLY A 397 -14.14 19.75 -15.25
N LEU A 398 -13.07 19.20 -14.65
CA LEU A 398 -12.47 17.90 -14.94
C LEU A 398 -13.11 16.73 -14.17
N ALA A 399 -14.02 16.98 -13.22
CA ALA A 399 -14.73 15.93 -12.45
C ALA A 399 -15.44 14.87 -13.32
N PHE A 400 -15.89 15.26 -14.52
CA PHE A 400 -16.48 14.34 -15.48
C PHE A 400 -15.43 13.41 -16.09
N LEU A 401 -14.27 13.94 -16.52
CA LEU A 401 -13.17 13.15 -17.05
C LEU A 401 -12.64 12.18 -16.00
N ASP A 402 -12.57 12.63 -14.75
CA ASP A 402 -12.18 11.80 -13.61
C ASP A 402 -13.10 10.57 -13.45
N ARG A 403 -14.42 10.78 -13.45
CA ARG A 403 -15.40 9.69 -13.39
C ARG A 403 -15.31 8.75 -14.58
N VAL A 404 -15.10 9.28 -15.78
CA VAL A 404 -14.95 8.47 -17.00
C VAL A 404 -13.69 7.62 -16.92
N LEU A 405 -12.56 8.21 -16.55
CA LEU A 405 -11.29 7.49 -16.37
C LEU A 405 -11.39 6.43 -15.28
N GLY A 406 -12.01 6.75 -14.14
CA GLY A 406 -12.25 5.78 -13.07
C GLY A 406 -13.16 4.63 -13.49
N ARG A 407 -14.23 4.90 -14.25
CA ARG A 407 -15.09 3.84 -14.83
C ARG A 407 -14.34 2.95 -15.79
N VAL A 408 -13.50 3.53 -16.66
CA VAL A 408 -12.64 2.78 -17.56
C VAL A 408 -11.63 1.95 -16.76
N ALA A 409 -11.05 2.49 -15.70
CA ALA A 409 -10.13 1.77 -14.83
C ALA A 409 -10.81 0.58 -14.12
N VAL A 410 -12.04 0.73 -13.63
CA VAL A 410 -12.83 -0.39 -13.09
C VAL A 410 -13.15 -1.41 -14.19
N ALA A 411 -13.70 -0.97 -15.33
CA ALA A 411 -14.11 -1.86 -16.43
C ALA A 411 -12.94 -2.60 -17.10
N THR A 412 -11.72 -2.07 -17.01
CA THR A 412 -10.49 -2.74 -17.50
C THR A 412 -9.85 -3.65 -16.46
N GLY A 413 -10.39 -3.72 -15.24
CA GLY A 413 -9.79 -4.47 -14.12
C GLY A 413 -8.49 -3.87 -13.60
N PHE A 414 -8.20 -2.60 -13.91
CA PHE A 414 -6.96 -1.94 -13.50
C PHE A 414 -6.80 -1.93 -11.98
N PHE A 415 -7.85 -1.54 -11.24
CA PHE A 415 -7.80 -1.52 -9.77
C PHE A 415 -7.66 -2.93 -9.18
N ASP A 416 -8.41 -3.91 -9.69
CA ASP A 416 -8.32 -5.31 -9.25
C ASP A 416 -6.91 -5.88 -9.47
N ALA A 417 -6.30 -5.60 -10.63
CA ALA A 417 -4.95 -6.04 -10.93
C ALA A 417 -3.90 -5.45 -9.96
N ASN A 418 -4.02 -4.17 -9.62
CA ASN A 418 -3.13 -3.52 -8.66
C ASN A 418 -3.35 -4.04 -7.23
N VAL A 419 -4.60 -4.19 -6.80
CA VAL A 419 -4.92 -4.74 -5.47
C VAL A 419 -4.44 -6.18 -5.34
N PHE A 420 -4.66 -7.01 -6.37
CA PHE A 420 -4.20 -8.38 -6.37
C PHE A 420 -2.67 -8.46 -6.28
N VAL A 421 -1.94 -7.69 -7.09
CA VAL A 421 -0.46 -7.72 -7.07
C VAL A 421 0.10 -7.18 -5.76
N SER A 422 -0.37 -6.03 -5.28
CA SER A 422 0.06 -5.49 -3.97
C SER A 422 -0.30 -6.45 -2.83
N GLY A 423 -1.48 -7.06 -2.87
CA GLY A 423 -1.91 -8.07 -1.90
C GLY A 423 -1.02 -9.31 -1.90
N ARG A 424 -0.68 -9.85 -3.08
CA ARG A 424 0.23 -11.01 -3.20
C ARG A 424 1.64 -10.69 -2.74
N HIS A 425 2.11 -9.47 -2.98
CA HIS A 425 3.37 -9.01 -2.43
C HIS A 425 3.32 -8.96 -0.90
N LEU A 426 2.27 -8.36 -0.30
CA LEU A 426 2.07 -8.33 1.15
C LEU A 426 1.97 -9.74 1.77
N GLU A 427 1.20 -10.64 1.15
CA GLU A 427 1.15 -12.04 1.53
C GLU A 427 2.55 -12.67 1.51
N SER A 428 3.34 -12.44 0.46
CA SER A 428 4.71 -12.96 0.41
C SER A 428 5.56 -12.43 1.57
N LEU A 429 5.42 -11.14 1.92
CA LEU A 429 6.16 -10.53 3.04
C LEU A 429 5.71 -11.03 4.41
N ILE A 430 4.44 -11.40 4.57
CA ILE A 430 3.91 -12.02 5.79
C ILE A 430 4.45 -13.45 5.95
N ASP A 431 4.57 -14.18 4.83
CA ASP A 431 5.06 -15.56 4.78
C ASP A 431 6.60 -15.66 4.76
N LEU A 432 7.32 -14.59 4.39
CA LEU A 432 8.78 -14.57 4.36
C LEU A 432 9.36 -14.94 5.73
N PRO A 433 10.32 -15.89 5.80
CA PRO A 433 11.08 -16.11 7.00
C PRO A 433 11.85 -14.84 7.33
N GLN A 434 11.67 -14.30 8.54
CA GLN A 434 12.36 -13.08 8.94
C GLN A 434 13.87 -13.18 8.78
N ASP A 435 14.50 -14.36 8.82
CA ASP A 435 15.95 -14.55 8.70
C ASP A 435 16.46 -14.62 7.26
N SER A 436 15.58 -14.64 6.25
CA SER A 436 15.92 -14.52 4.82
C SER A 436 16.31 -13.09 4.42
N ARG A 437 16.90 -12.34 5.37
CA ARG A 437 17.10 -10.88 5.35
C ARG A 437 18.04 -10.48 4.22
N GLY A 438 17.67 -9.42 3.52
CA GLY A 438 18.50 -8.79 2.49
C GLY A 438 18.08 -9.08 1.05
N SER A 439 17.01 -9.85 0.80
CA SER A 439 16.55 -9.97 -0.58
C SER A 439 15.69 -8.75 -0.96
N ASP A 440 16.36 -7.77 -1.56
CA ASP A 440 15.78 -6.90 -2.59
C ASP A 440 14.91 -7.69 -3.60
N ALA A 441 15.09 -9.02 -3.70
CA ALA A 441 14.37 -9.92 -4.60
C ALA A 441 12.83 -9.82 -4.52
N SER A 442 12.23 -9.62 -3.34
CA SER A 442 10.77 -9.50 -3.24
C SER A 442 10.22 -8.19 -3.85
N GLY A 443 10.97 -7.09 -3.70
CA GLY A 443 10.67 -5.81 -4.35
C GLY A 443 11.10 -5.78 -5.82
N ALA A 444 12.22 -6.44 -6.17
CA ALA A 444 12.71 -6.55 -7.54
C ALA A 444 11.71 -7.28 -8.44
N ALA A 445 11.07 -8.34 -7.94
CA ALA A 445 10.02 -9.04 -8.67
C ALA A 445 8.80 -8.15 -8.99
N LEU A 446 8.46 -7.18 -8.11
CA LEU A 446 7.44 -6.18 -8.43
C LEU A 446 7.92 -5.24 -9.53
N LEU A 447 9.17 -4.78 -9.49
CA LEU A 447 9.74 -3.86 -10.48
C LEU A 447 9.90 -4.47 -11.88
N GLU A 448 9.94 -5.80 -11.99
CA GLU A 448 9.93 -6.52 -13.26
C GLU A 448 8.54 -6.58 -13.92
N LEU A 449 7.47 -6.23 -13.18
CA LEU A 449 6.13 -6.18 -13.73
C LEU A 449 5.99 -4.99 -14.69
N PRO A 450 5.18 -5.13 -15.74
CA PRO A 450 4.94 -4.01 -16.65
C PRO A 450 4.16 -2.88 -15.99
N ALA A 451 4.47 -1.66 -16.42
CA ALA A 451 3.80 -0.44 -15.94
C ALA A 451 2.27 -0.52 -16.08
N TRP A 452 1.75 -1.15 -17.13
CA TRP A 452 0.32 -1.42 -17.25
C TRP A 452 0.03 -2.93 -17.11
N PRO A 453 -0.98 -3.34 -16.33
CA PRO A 453 -1.88 -2.54 -15.51
C PRO A 453 -1.32 -2.19 -14.11
N TYR A 454 -0.09 -2.56 -13.77
CA TYR A 454 0.39 -2.57 -12.38
C TYR A 454 0.98 -1.24 -11.88
N LEU A 455 0.62 -0.12 -12.52
CA LEU A 455 1.22 1.19 -12.24
C LEU A 455 1.10 1.61 -10.78
N LEU A 456 -0.06 1.39 -10.16
CA LEU A 456 -0.26 1.77 -8.76
C LEU A 456 0.53 0.86 -7.83
N ALA A 457 0.59 -0.44 -8.11
CA ALA A 457 1.40 -1.37 -7.32
C ALA A 457 2.89 -1.01 -7.39
N LEU A 458 3.39 -0.64 -8.57
CA LEU A 458 4.78 -0.22 -8.78
C LEU A 458 5.15 1.09 -8.06
N ILE A 459 4.22 2.04 -7.99
CA ILE A 459 4.46 3.36 -7.37
C ILE A 459 4.21 3.32 -5.86
N ALA A 460 3.14 2.63 -5.44
CA ALA A 460 2.55 2.79 -4.12
C ALA A 460 2.94 1.68 -3.15
N THR A 461 3.47 0.54 -3.59
CA THR A 461 3.87 -0.55 -2.69
C THR A 461 5.23 -0.23 -2.07
N PRO A 462 5.30 0.16 -0.79
CA PRO A 462 6.55 0.51 -0.13
C PRO A 462 7.42 -0.73 0.06
N ASP A 463 8.73 -0.52 0.14
CA ASP A 463 9.66 -1.55 0.61
C ASP A 463 9.49 -1.77 2.12
N PHE A 464 8.55 -2.66 2.46
CA PHE A 464 8.26 -3.05 3.84
C PHE A 464 9.33 -3.96 4.44
N ALA A 465 10.26 -4.51 3.64
CA ALA A 465 11.36 -5.34 4.15
C ALA A 465 12.22 -4.56 5.14
N ARG A 466 12.43 -3.26 4.90
CA ARG A 466 13.15 -2.36 5.82
C ARG A 466 12.47 -2.19 7.18
N ILE A 467 11.18 -2.49 7.32
CA ILE A 467 10.49 -2.44 8.63
C ILE A 467 10.88 -3.65 9.47
N TYR A 468 11.04 -4.83 8.85
CA TYR A 468 11.55 -6.01 9.54
C TYR A 468 12.96 -5.79 10.09
N ASP A 469 13.81 -5.07 9.35
CA ASP A 469 15.12 -4.67 9.87
C ASP A 469 15.00 -3.86 11.16
N ARG A 470 14.09 -2.89 11.23
CA ARG A 470 13.85 -2.08 12.43
C ARG A 470 13.30 -2.91 13.60
N GLN A 471 12.45 -3.90 13.33
CA GLN A 471 11.98 -4.82 14.36
C GLN A 471 13.15 -5.68 14.87
N ALA A 472 14.03 -6.13 13.98
CA ALA A 472 15.24 -6.86 14.36
C ALA A 472 16.19 -6.00 15.21
N GLU A 473 16.44 -4.73 14.83
CA GLU A 473 17.23 -3.79 15.64
C GLU A 473 16.61 -3.61 17.05
N THR A 474 15.29 -3.57 17.14
CA THR A 474 14.56 -3.49 18.41
C THR A 474 14.81 -4.72 19.27
N GLY A 475 14.70 -5.91 18.66
CA GLY A 475 15.04 -7.18 19.30
C GLY A 475 16.47 -7.18 19.81
N ASP A 476 17.45 -6.81 18.97
CA ASP A 476 18.87 -6.83 19.33
C ASP A 476 19.17 -5.92 20.53
N TRP A 477 18.64 -4.70 20.56
CA TRP A 477 18.81 -3.78 21.71
C TRP A 477 18.14 -4.32 22.98
N ALA A 478 16.95 -4.90 22.87
CA ALA A 478 16.27 -5.52 24.00
C ALA A 478 17.06 -6.73 24.53
N GLY A 479 17.55 -7.60 23.64
CA GLY A 479 18.39 -8.74 23.98
C GLY A 479 19.69 -8.35 24.66
N LEU A 480 20.38 -7.32 24.16
CA LEU A 480 21.56 -6.76 24.81
C LEU A 480 21.25 -6.28 26.24
N ALA A 481 20.18 -5.51 26.44
CA ALA A 481 19.80 -5.01 27.76
C ALA A 481 19.48 -6.17 28.73
N LEU A 482 18.73 -7.17 28.27
CA LEU A 482 18.36 -8.35 29.05
C LEU A 482 19.58 -9.17 29.48
N LEU A 483 20.48 -9.48 28.54
CA LEU A 483 21.69 -10.26 28.82
C LEU A 483 22.68 -9.47 29.68
N ALA A 484 22.88 -8.18 29.40
CA ALA A 484 23.75 -7.31 30.18
C ALA A 484 23.29 -7.22 31.65
N SER A 485 21.99 -7.15 31.90
CA SER A 485 21.42 -7.25 33.25
C SER A 485 21.65 -8.61 33.89
N ALA A 486 21.47 -9.70 33.15
CA ALA A 486 21.68 -11.06 33.66
C ALA A 486 23.13 -11.27 34.12
N LEU A 487 24.08 -10.73 33.36
CA LEU A 487 25.49 -10.73 33.70
C LEU A 487 25.77 -9.92 34.97
N ALA A 488 25.14 -8.74 35.11
CA ALA A 488 25.26 -7.92 36.31
C ALA A 488 24.73 -8.64 37.56
N GLU A 489 23.53 -9.23 37.48
CA GLU A 489 22.94 -10.01 38.58
C GLU A 489 23.77 -11.24 38.95
N SER A 490 24.31 -11.96 37.95
CA SER A 490 25.21 -13.09 38.20
C SER A 490 26.49 -12.62 38.92
N ARG A 491 27.04 -11.47 38.55
CA ARG A 491 28.22 -10.92 39.24
C ARG A 491 27.90 -10.51 40.67
N GLU A 492 26.75 -9.89 40.91
CA GLU A 492 26.31 -9.52 42.26
C GLU A 492 26.15 -10.76 43.13
N LYS A 493 25.51 -11.81 42.60
CA LYS A 493 25.26 -13.07 43.33
C LYS A 493 26.52 -13.90 43.56
N ASN A 494 27.40 -14.01 42.56
CA ASN A 494 28.53 -14.94 42.56
C ASN A 494 29.90 -14.27 42.76
N GLY A 495 29.94 -12.94 42.90
CA GLY A 495 31.16 -12.13 42.96
C GLY A 495 31.93 -12.01 41.64
N ARG A 496 31.51 -12.72 40.58
CA ARG A 496 32.18 -12.75 39.27
C ARG A 496 31.20 -12.93 38.12
N TYR A 497 31.57 -12.44 36.94
CA TYR A 497 30.85 -12.75 35.71
C TYR A 497 31.00 -14.24 35.35
N PRO A 498 29.99 -14.85 34.71
CA PRO A 498 30.09 -16.24 34.28
C PRO A 498 31.13 -16.40 33.16
N ALA A 499 31.75 -17.57 33.07
CA ALA A 499 32.73 -17.87 32.01
C ALA A 499 32.08 -17.98 30.62
N LYS A 500 30.77 -18.27 30.57
CA LYS A 500 29.99 -18.49 29.35
C LYS A 500 28.63 -17.81 29.46
N LEU A 501 28.11 -17.29 28.35
CA LEU A 501 26.85 -16.55 28.31
C LEU A 501 25.63 -17.46 28.56
N GLU A 502 25.73 -18.73 28.16
CA GLU A 502 24.70 -19.76 28.30
C GLU A 502 24.35 -20.04 29.78
N ALA A 503 25.21 -19.66 30.72
CA ALA A 503 24.93 -19.78 32.15
C ALA A 503 23.81 -18.84 32.64
N VAL A 504 23.56 -17.73 31.92
CA VAL A 504 22.57 -16.70 32.31
C VAL A 504 21.51 -16.44 31.23
N ALA A 505 21.79 -16.80 29.97
CA ALA A 505 20.89 -16.55 28.86
C ALA A 505 19.51 -17.24 28.97
N PRO A 506 19.38 -18.51 29.39
CA PRO A 506 18.08 -19.20 29.43
C PRO A 506 17.05 -18.56 30.37
N GLU A 507 17.50 -17.82 31.39
CA GLU A 507 16.61 -17.10 32.31
C GLU A 507 15.99 -15.85 31.67
N ARG A 508 16.61 -15.32 30.60
CA ARG A 508 16.29 -14.01 30.02
C ARG A 508 15.89 -14.06 28.55
N LEU A 509 16.44 -14.99 27.79
CA LEU A 509 16.12 -15.27 26.40
C LEU A 509 15.43 -16.65 26.30
N LEU A 510 14.50 -16.81 25.35
CA LEU A 510 13.91 -18.12 25.10
C LEU A 510 14.75 -18.92 24.09
N PRO A 511 14.79 -20.25 24.22
CA PRO A 511 15.39 -21.08 23.18
C PRO A 511 14.61 -20.93 21.88
N ARG A 512 15.35 -20.83 20.77
CA ARG A 512 14.78 -20.85 19.43
C ARG A 512 14.13 -22.22 19.20
N THR A 513 12.87 -22.24 18.77
CA THR A 513 12.13 -23.47 18.45
C THR A 513 11.54 -23.39 17.04
N PRO A 514 11.15 -24.50 16.39
CA PRO A 514 10.46 -24.43 15.09
C PRO A 514 9.16 -23.60 15.13
N ALA A 515 8.47 -23.58 16.28
CA ALA A 515 7.29 -22.75 16.52
C ALA A 515 7.62 -21.28 16.86
N ARG A 516 8.83 -21.01 17.35
CA ARG A 516 9.36 -19.67 17.66
C ARG A 516 10.77 -19.52 17.08
N PRO A 517 10.93 -19.61 15.74
CA PRO A 517 12.27 -19.58 15.14
C PRO A 517 12.91 -18.19 15.26
N ARG A 518 12.12 -17.21 15.71
CA ARG A 518 12.38 -15.77 15.63
C ARG A 518 12.92 -15.17 16.94
N VAL A 519 12.97 -15.94 18.03
CA VAL A 519 13.45 -15.42 19.32
C VAL A 519 14.98 -15.42 19.35
N LEU A 520 15.55 -14.34 19.89
CA LEU A 520 16.98 -14.23 20.14
C LEU A 520 17.46 -15.34 21.06
N ALA A 521 18.56 -15.99 20.68
CA ALA A 521 19.23 -17.02 21.44
C ALA A 521 20.61 -16.55 21.92
N ALA A 522 21.21 -17.27 22.87
CA ALA A 522 22.57 -16.96 23.35
C ALA A 522 23.60 -16.96 22.20
N SER A 523 23.45 -17.88 21.24
CA SER A 523 24.32 -18.02 20.06
C SER A 523 24.32 -16.81 19.13
N ASP A 524 23.33 -15.93 19.24
CA ASP A 524 23.25 -14.68 18.49
C ASP A 524 24.22 -13.61 19.04
N PHE A 525 24.87 -13.88 20.17
CA PHE A 525 25.74 -12.94 20.86
C PHE A 525 27.15 -13.49 21.06
N SER A 526 28.15 -12.65 20.80
CA SER A 526 29.52 -12.86 21.24
C SER A 526 29.72 -12.25 22.62
N TYR A 527 30.30 -13.03 23.53
CA TYR A 527 30.59 -12.64 24.90
C TYR A 527 32.04 -12.97 25.23
N VAL A 528 32.79 -11.96 25.68
CA VAL A 528 34.20 -12.09 26.04
C VAL A 528 34.46 -11.35 27.35
N LEU A 529 35.12 -12.02 28.29
CA LEU A 529 35.58 -11.37 29.53
C LEU A 529 36.73 -10.42 29.22
N ALA A 530 36.66 -9.19 29.74
CA ALA A 530 37.65 -8.14 29.51
C ALA A 530 38.07 -7.51 30.84
N GLY A 531 39.14 -8.02 31.45
CA GLY A 531 39.60 -7.59 32.77
C GLY A 531 38.53 -7.78 33.85
N ALA A 532 38.10 -6.69 34.50
CA ALA A 532 37.03 -6.69 35.49
C ALA A 532 35.61 -6.54 34.88
N GLY A 533 35.49 -6.54 33.54
CA GLY A 533 34.27 -6.34 32.78
C GLY A 533 34.02 -7.42 31.73
N TYR A 534 33.15 -7.13 30.78
CA TYR A 534 32.86 -7.98 29.64
C TYR A 534 32.56 -7.14 28.39
N VAL A 535 32.80 -7.72 27.23
CA VAL A 535 32.28 -7.25 25.94
C VAL A 535 31.16 -8.20 25.53
N LEU A 536 29.98 -7.64 25.27
CA LEU A 536 28.82 -8.37 24.76
C LEU A 536 28.38 -7.71 23.46
N CYS A 537 28.34 -8.45 22.36
CA CYS A 537 27.96 -7.93 21.05
C CYS A 537 26.96 -8.86 20.35
N ARG A 538 25.96 -8.32 19.69
CA ARG A 538 25.16 -9.07 18.71
C ARG A 538 26.05 -9.36 17.49
N VAL A 539 26.07 -10.59 17.00
CA VAL A 539 26.93 -11.00 15.86
C VAL A 539 26.17 -11.58 14.68
N SER A 540 26.54 -11.19 13.46
CA SER A 540 26.11 -11.84 12.21
C SER A 540 27.35 -12.23 11.43
N ASP A 541 27.40 -13.47 10.93
CA ASP A 541 28.50 -13.95 10.07
C ASP A 541 29.90 -13.75 10.67
N GLY A 542 30.01 -13.91 11.99
CA GLY A 542 31.27 -13.76 12.74
C GLY A 542 31.70 -12.33 13.05
N ALA A 543 30.94 -11.31 12.64
CA ALA A 543 31.23 -9.89 12.92
C ALA A 543 30.16 -9.24 13.81
N PRO A 544 30.51 -8.19 14.60
CA PRO A 544 29.52 -7.38 15.29
C PRO A 544 28.50 -6.80 14.30
N ARG A 545 27.23 -7.05 14.56
CA ARG A 545 26.14 -6.45 13.78
C ARG A 545 26.13 -4.95 14.04
N LYS A 546 25.81 -4.18 13.00
CA LYS A 546 25.64 -2.72 13.07
C LYS A 546 24.19 -2.35 12.81
N ASP A 547 23.73 -1.30 13.45
CA ASP A 547 22.47 -0.64 13.12
C ASP A 547 22.59 0.12 11.79
N ARG A 548 21.47 0.62 11.27
CA ARG A 548 21.44 1.43 10.04
C ARG A 548 22.33 2.68 10.05
N ASN A 549 22.75 3.15 11.22
CA ASN A 549 23.61 4.32 11.38
C ASN A 549 25.10 3.91 11.53
N GLY A 550 25.41 2.62 11.42
CA GLY A 550 26.76 2.07 11.58
C GLY A 550 27.17 1.84 13.03
N VAL A 551 26.26 1.96 14.01
CA VAL A 551 26.55 1.75 15.43
C VAL A 551 26.53 0.25 15.72
N GLU A 552 27.60 -0.25 16.31
CA GLU A 552 27.70 -1.66 16.70
C GLU A 552 26.74 -1.96 17.87
N PHE A 553 26.00 -3.06 17.74
CA PHE A 553 25.17 -3.62 18.81
C PHE A 553 26.06 -4.25 19.87
N CYS A 554 26.70 -3.42 20.69
CA CYS A 554 27.66 -3.86 21.69
C CYS A 554 27.51 -3.11 23.02
N VAL A 555 27.76 -3.83 24.11
CA VAL A 555 28.04 -3.30 25.45
C VAL A 555 29.52 -3.51 25.72
N ARG A 556 30.26 -2.43 25.95
CA ARG A 556 31.69 -2.42 26.24
C ARG A 556 31.96 -1.60 27.51
N PRO A 557 32.84 -2.05 28.43
CA PRO A 557 33.10 -1.38 29.70
C PRO A 557 33.77 -0.01 29.57
#